data_AF-A0A1Q5M1A3-F1
#
_entry.id   AF-A0A1Q5M1A3-F1
#
_cell.length_a   1.000
_cell.length_b   1.000
_cell.length_c   1.000
_cell.angle_alpha   90.00
_cell.angle_beta   90.00
_cell.angle_gamma   90.00
#
_symmetry.space_group_name_H-M   'P 1'
#
loop_
_entity.id
_entity.type
_entity.pdbx_description
1 polymer ?
#
loop_
_entity_poly.entity_id
_entity_poly.type
_entity_poly.pdbx_seq_one_letter_code
_entity_poly.pdbx_strand_id
1 'polypeptide(L)'
;MADTRDQPQPLSLSAKLLALLRLRRDSEGFPPSVRDIAQATTPAGQRKPLLSHGTVNSLMNGTHSSPKAATLAALAQALDAPVAFLLSGPEWDDLTALTVYQERPEAREALRLMLGLEVQDILEITMKLKEIRGRRGLSEDVPAIPPPPPGVDQPREGRPRRLSLHEAAERAAEDLEGR
;
A
#
# COMPACT_ATOMS: atom_id res chain seq x y z
N MET A 1 -13.17 34.85 5.70
CA MET A 1 -12.06 34.20 4.98
C MET A 1 -11.93 32.80 5.59
N ALA A 2 -12.46 31.78 4.91
CA ALA A 2 -12.51 30.42 5.43
C ALA A 2 -11.16 29.71 5.20
N ASP A 3 -10.63 29.11 6.26
CA ASP A 3 -9.38 28.37 6.30
C ASP A 3 -9.43 27.18 5.33
N THR A 4 -8.75 27.29 4.19
CA THR A 4 -8.74 26.26 3.13
C THR A 4 -7.70 25.16 3.37
N ARG A 5 -7.23 24.98 4.62
CA ARG A 5 -6.00 24.23 4.92
C ARG A 5 -6.16 22.83 5.53
N ASP A 6 -7.38 22.31 5.65
CA ASP A 6 -7.62 20.98 6.22
C ASP A 6 -8.11 19.96 5.19
N GLN A 7 -7.66 20.10 3.93
CA GLN A 7 -7.77 18.97 3.00
C GLN A 7 -6.64 17.98 3.30
N PRO A 8 -6.95 16.72 3.64
CA PRO A 8 -5.91 15.70 3.83
C PRO A 8 -5.09 15.63 2.54
N GLN A 9 -3.78 15.81 2.66
CA GLN A 9 -2.91 15.76 1.49
C GLN A 9 -2.97 14.35 0.90
N PRO A 10 -3.21 14.22 -0.43
CA PRO A 10 -3.30 12.92 -1.06
C PRO A 10 -1.97 12.18 -0.93
N LEU A 11 -2.05 10.88 -0.68
CA LEU A 11 -0.86 10.04 -0.64
C LEU A 11 -0.18 10.03 -2.01
N SER A 12 1.13 10.20 -2.01
CA SER A 12 1.92 10.02 -3.22
C SER A 12 1.85 8.55 -3.68
N LEU A 13 2.09 8.31 -4.96
CA LEU A 13 2.21 6.94 -5.48
C LEU A 13 3.27 6.12 -4.72
N SER A 14 4.41 6.73 -4.40
CA SER A 14 5.45 6.06 -3.62
C SER A 14 4.97 5.67 -2.22
N ALA A 15 4.22 6.54 -1.54
CA ALA A 15 3.65 6.24 -0.23
C ALA A 15 2.61 5.12 -0.30
N LYS A 16 1.75 5.13 -1.32
CA LYS A 16 0.77 4.06 -1.59
C LYS A 16 1.45 2.72 -1.82
N LEU A 17 2.50 2.69 -2.63
CA LEU A 17 3.27 1.47 -2.89
C LEU A 17 3.97 0.97 -1.62
N LEU A 18 4.55 1.86 -0.80
CA LEU A 18 5.15 1.49 0.48
C LEU A 18 4.11 0.94 1.46
N ALA A 19 2.90 1.51 1.51
CA ALA A 19 1.81 0.99 2.31
C ALA A 19 1.44 -0.44 1.88
N LEU A 20 1.29 -0.68 0.58
CA LEU A 20 1.01 -2.03 0.05
C LEU A 20 2.12 -3.04 0.39
N LEU A 21 3.40 -2.64 0.30
CA LEU A 21 4.50 -3.52 0.68
C LEU A 21 4.48 -3.90 2.14
N ARG A 22 4.10 -2.98 3.03
CA ARG A 22 3.99 -3.25 4.45
C ARG A 22 2.85 -4.21 4.78
N LEU A 23 1.82 -4.28 3.95
CA LEU A 23 0.71 -5.22 4.12
C LEU A 23 1.05 -6.63 3.65
N ARG A 24 2.06 -6.79 2.79
CA ARG A 24 2.35 -8.06 2.14
C ARG A 24 3.56 -8.75 2.75
N ARG A 25 3.47 -10.09 2.83
CA ARG A 25 4.59 -10.98 3.14
C ARG A 25 4.89 -11.87 1.93
N ASP A 26 6.17 -12.12 1.70
CA ASP A 26 6.64 -13.21 0.85
C ASP A 26 6.48 -14.55 1.57
N SER A 27 6.85 -15.65 0.91
CA SER A 27 6.78 -17.00 1.48
C SER A 27 7.65 -17.20 2.72
N GLU A 28 8.60 -16.29 2.97
CA GLU A 28 9.49 -16.30 4.13
C GLU A 28 9.02 -15.33 5.23
N GLY A 29 7.87 -14.67 5.06
CA GLY A 29 7.33 -13.75 6.04
C GLY A 29 7.92 -12.33 5.97
N PHE A 30 8.67 -11.97 4.93
CA PHE A 30 9.28 -10.64 4.76
C PHE A 30 8.55 -9.79 3.72
N PRO A 31 8.65 -8.45 3.75
CA PRO A 31 8.17 -7.64 2.64
C PRO A 31 8.87 -8.04 1.33
N PRO A 32 8.14 -8.18 0.21
CA PRO A 32 8.73 -8.61 -1.05
C PRO A 32 9.74 -7.57 -1.56
N SER A 33 10.84 -8.04 -2.13
CA SER A 33 11.86 -7.14 -2.69
C SER A 33 11.38 -6.49 -3.99
N VAL A 34 12.03 -5.40 -4.39
CA VAL A 34 11.79 -4.75 -5.70
C VAL A 34 11.94 -5.74 -6.86
N ARG A 35 12.85 -6.71 -6.74
CA ARG A 35 13.06 -7.75 -7.74
C ARG A 35 11.88 -8.72 -7.80
N ASP A 36 11.32 -9.07 -6.64
CA ASP A 36 10.14 -9.95 -6.55
C ASP A 36 8.91 -9.26 -7.14
N ILE A 37 8.72 -7.98 -6.83
CA ILE A 37 7.64 -7.17 -7.42
C ILE A 37 7.79 -7.11 -8.94
N ALA A 38 8.97 -6.77 -9.44
CA ALA A 38 9.23 -6.74 -10.88
C ALA A 38 8.91 -8.09 -11.52
N GLN A 39 9.38 -9.19 -10.93
CA GLN A 39 9.11 -10.54 -11.42
C GLN A 39 7.61 -10.87 -11.43
N ALA A 40 6.87 -10.44 -10.40
CA ALA A 40 5.41 -10.62 -10.30
C ALA A 40 4.63 -9.84 -11.37
N THR A 41 5.24 -8.87 -12.07
CA THR A 41 4.63 -8.22 -13.25
C THR A 41 4.74 -9.03 -14.54
N THR A 42 5.24 -10.26 -14.49
CA THR A 42 5.36 -11.13 -15.66
C THR A 42 3.99 -11.63 -16.11
N PRO A 43 3.52 -11.30 -17.34
CA PRO A 43 2.25 -11.80 -17.83
C PRO A 43 2.25 -13.32 -18.00
N ALA A 44 1.07 -13.94 -17.90
CA ALA A 44 0.91 -15.37 -18.16
C ALA A 44 1.44 -15.75 -19.55
N GLY A 45 2.28 -16.79 -19.61
CA GLY A 45 2.90 -17.25 -20.85
C GLY A 45 4.12 -16.44 -21.32
N GLN A 46 4.53 -15.39 -20.60
CA GLN A 46 5.76 -14.65 -20.89
C GLN A 46 6.89 -15.03 -19.92
N ARG A 47 8.14 -14.87 -20.37
CA ARG A 47 9.35 -15.11 -19.56
C ARG A 47 9.92 -13.85 -18.92
N LYS A 48 9.52 -12.66 -19.40
CA LYS A 48 10.09 -11.39 -18.98
C LYS A 48 9.04 -10.56 -18.26
N PRO A 49 9.44 -9.85 -17.19
CA PRO A 49 8.54 -8.96 -16.48
C PRO A 49 8.15 -7.76 -17.35
N LEU A 50 6.92 -7.27 -17.18
CA LEU A 50 6.48 -6.06 -17.86
C LEU A 50 7.28 -4.83 -17.38
N LEU A 51 7.60 -4.79 -16.08
CA LEU A 51 8.37 -3.72 -15.47
C LEU A 51 9.78 -4.18 -15.10
N SER A 52 10.78 -3.38 -15.45
CA SER A 52 12.14 -3.62 -15.00
C SER A 52 12.28 -3.32 -13.51
N HIS A 53 13.22 -4.00 -12.83
CA HIS A 53 13.59 -3.68 -11.44
C HIS A 53 13.92 -2.18 -11.27
N GLY A 54 14.63 -1.57 -12.22
CA GLY A 54 14.97 -0.14 -12.17
C GLY A 54 13.72 0.74 -12.20
N THR A 55 12.75 0.41 -13.06
CA THR A 55 11.47 1.13 -13.14
C THR A 55 10.69 1.01 -11.83
N VAL A 56 10.56 -0.19 -11.27
CA VAL A 56 9.87 -0.39 -9.99
C VAL A 56 10.58 0.40 -8.89
N ASN A 57 11.92 0.33 -8.80
CA ASN A 57 12.69 1.08 -7.82
C ASN A 57 12.47 2.60 -7.94
N SER A 58 12.42 3.15 -9.16
CA SER A 58 12.17 4.57 -9.37
C SER A 58 10.77 5.00 -8.94
N LEU A 59 9.75 4.17 -9.17
CA LEU A 59 8.38 4.42 -8.73
C LEU A 59 8.27 4.36 -7.19
N MET A 60 8.90 3.36 -6.56
CA MET A 60 8.96 3.21 -5.10
C MET A 60 9.63 4.39 -4.41
N ASN A 61 10.70 4.94 -5.00
CA ASN A 61 11.42 6.09 -4.46
C ASN A 61 10.80 7.44 -4.85
N GLY A 62 9.74 7.44 -5.68
CA GLY A 62 9.09 8.67 -6.15
C GLY A 62 9.92 9.49 -7.14
N THR A 63 11.02 8.95 -7.69
CA THR A 63 11.81 9.63 -8.73
C THR A 63 11.10 9.63 -10.09
N HIS A 64 10.15 8.72 -10.27
CA HIS A 64 9.20 8.72 -11.38
C HIS A 64 7.78 8.75 -10.81
N SER A 65 7.02 9.82 -11.06
CA SER A 65 5.72 10.05 -10.39
C SER A 65 4.49 9.84 -11.29
N SER A 66 4.66 9.77 -12.61
CA SER A 66 3.56 9.68 -13.58
C SER A 66 3.64 8.41 -14.46
N PRO A 67 3.44 7.21 -13.89
CA PRO A 67 3.40 5.98 -14.68
C PRO A 67 2.18 5.94 -15.61
N LYS A 68 2.27 5.16 -16.69
CA LYS A 68 1.14 4.88 -17.59
C LYS A 68 0.13 3.96 -16.90
N ALA A 69 -1.12 3.97 -17.36
CA ALA A 69 -2.18 3.08 -16.85
C ALA A 69 -1.79 1.60 -16.87
N ALA A 70 -1.12 1.13 -17.93
CA ALA A 70 -0.63 -0.25 -18.01
C ALA A 70 0.41 -0.59 -16.93
N THR A 71 1.25 0.38 -16.54
CA THR A 71 2.23 0.25 -15.46
C THR A 71 1.52 0.15 -14.11
N LEU A 72 0.51 0.99 -13.87
CA LEU A 72 -0.31 0.92 -12.65
C LEU A 72 -1.05 -0.42 -12.54
N ALA A 73 -1.67 -0.88 -13.63
CA ALA A 73 -2.36 -2.17 -13.64
C ALA A 73 -1.41 -3.34 -13.32
N ALA A 74 -0.22 -3.36 -13.92
CA ALA A 74 0.77 -4.39 -13.64
C ALA A 74 1.29 -4.37 -12.20
N LEU A 75 1.51 -3.18 -11.62
CA LEU A 75 1.91 -3.04 -10.22
C LEU A 75 0.79 -3.49 -9.27
N ALA A 76 -0.43 -3.05 -9.52
CA ALA A 76 -1.60 -3.43 -8.73
C ALA A 76 -1.81 -4.94 -8.74
N GLN A 77 -1.69 -5.58 -9.91
CA GLN A 77 -1.73 -7.04 -10.03
C GLN A 77 -0.57 -7.70 -9.26
N ALA A 78 0.65 -7.19 -9.42
CA ALA A 78 1.82 -7.75 -8.74
C ALA A 78 1.72 -7.63 -7.21
N LEU A 79 1.06 -6.60 -6.70
CA LEU A 79 0.88 -6.30 -5.27
C LEU A 79 -0.45 -6.80 -4.71
N ASP A 80 -1.29 -7.44 -5.53
CA ASP A 80 -2.63 -7.90 -5.18
C ASP A 80 -3.51 -6.80 -4.55
N ALA A 81 -3.60 -5.66 -5.24
CA ALA A 81 -4.30 -4.48 -4.77
C ALA A 81 -5.22 -3.91 -5.85
N PRO A 82 -6.27 -3.16 -5.48
CA PRO A 82 -7.09 -2.43 -6.44
C PRO A 82 -6.26 -1.40 -7.20
N VAL A 83 -6.32 -1.43 -8.54
CA VAL A 83 -5.63 -0.46 -9.42
C VAL A 83 -5.97 0.98 -9.05
N ALA A 84 -7.24 1.20 -8.69
CA ALA A 84 -7.77 2.49 -8.28
C ALA A 84 -6.99 3.11 -7.12
N PHE A 85 -6.50 2.30 -6.17
CA PHE A 85 -5.73 2.80 -5.02
C PHE A 85 -4.44 3.48 -5.45
N LEU A 86 -3.87 3.12 -6.62
CA LEU A 86 -2.64 3.73 -7.15
C LEU A 86 -2.88 5.03 -7.94
N LEU A 87 -4.14 5.45 -8.11
CA LEU A 87 -4.47 6.73 -8.75
C LEU A 87 -4.16 7.89 -7.81
N SER A 88 -3.93 9.07 -8.37
CA SER A 88 -3.73 10.30 -7.59
C SER A 88 -5.06 10.86 -7.12
N GLY A 89 -5.12 11.34 -5.87
CA GLY A 89 -6.29 11.99 -5.30
C GLY A 89 -6.72 11.34 -3.98
N PRO A 90 -7.20 12.14 -3.00
CA PRO A 90 -7.55 11.63 -1.67
C PRO A 90 -8.73 10.64 -1.70
N GLU A 91 -9.61 10.73 -2.71
CA GLU A 91 -10.71 9.79 -2.91
C GLU A 91 -10.24 8.35 -3.20
N TRP A 92 -8.99 8.19 -3.62
CA TRP A 92 -8.36 6.90 -3.91
C TRP A 92 -7.45 6.40 -2.79
N ASP A 93 -7.39 7.09 -1.66
CA ASP A 93 -6.52 6.73 -0.53
C ASP A 93 -7.18 5.73 0.44
N ASP A 94 -8.42 5.33 0.17
CA ASP A 94 -9.16 4.33 0.94
C ASP A 94 -8.99 2.93 0.35
N LEU A 95 -7.86 2.29 0.68
CA LEU A 95 -7.56 0.92 0.27
C LEU A 95 -8.65 -0.06 0.76
N THR A 96 -9.13 0.10 1.99
CA THR A 96 -10.12 -0.81 2.58
C THR A 96 -11.43 -0.78 1.82
N ALA A 97 -11.98 0.41 1.53
CA ALA A 97 -13.21 0.54 0.75
C ALA A 97 -13.04 0.01 -0.67
N LEU A 98 -11.92 0.32 -1.33
CA LEU A 98 -11.64 -0.14 -2.69
C LEU A 98 -11.51 -1.67 -2.77
N THR A 99 -10.85 -2.30 -1.79
CA THR A 99 -10.75 -3.76 -1.70
C THR A 99 -12.13 -4.39 -1.51
N VAL A 100 -12.95 -3.86 -0.59
CA VAL A 100 -14.33 -4.34 -0.39
C VAL A 100 -15.15 -4.19 -1.68
N TYR A 101 -15.05 -3.05 -2.36
CA TYR A 101 -15.75 -2.80 -3.63
C TYR A 101 -15.34 -3.81 -4.72
N GLN A 102 -14.04 -4.12 -4.83
CA GLN A 102 -13.53 -5.06 -5.82
C GLN A 102 -13.94 -6.50 -5.51
N GLU A 103 -13.79 -6.95 -4.26
CA GLU A 103 -13.95 -8.34 -3.86
C GLU A 103 -15.39 -8.76 -3.53
N ARG A 104 -16.27 -7.82 -3.16
CA ARG A 104 -17.62 -8.14 -2.65
C ARG A 104 -18.71 -7.61 -3.61
N PRO A 105 -19.34 -8.47 -4.42
CA PRO A 105 -20.47 -8.07 -5.26
C PRO A 105 -21.61 -7.40 -4.48
N GLU A 106 -21.88 -7.85 -3.25
CA GLU A 106 -22.93 -7.33 -2.38
C GLU A 106 -22.64 -5.89 -1.94
N ALA A 107 -21.36 -5.53 -1.77
CA ALA A 107 -20.98 -4.15 -1.46
C ALA A 107 -21.28 -3.21 -2.62
N ARG A 108 -21.09 -3.67 -3.87
CA ARG A 108 -21.44 -2.89 -5.07
C ARG A 108 -22.95 -2.71 -5.21
N GLU A 109 -23.73 -3.73 -4.86
CA GLU A 109 -25.20 -3.61 -4.79
C GLU A 109 -25.61 -2.56 -3.77
N ALA A 110 -25.09 -2.65 -2.53
CA ALA A 110 -25.39 -1.68 -1.49
C ALA A 110 -25.04 -0.24 -1.90
N LEU A 111 -23.87 -0.03 -2.52
CA LEU A 111 -23.47 1.28 -3.03
C LEU A 111 -24.40 1.79 -4.14
N ARG A 112 -24.87 0.91 -5.04
CA ARG A 112 -25.84 1.29 -6.07
C ARG A 112 -27.18 1.70 -5.48
N LEU A 113 -27.64 1.01 -4.43
CA LEU A 113 -28.89 1.34 -3.73
C LEU A 113 -28.83 2.66 -2.96
N MET A 114 -27.63 3.15 -2.62
CA MET A 114 -27.46 4.47 -2.01
C MET A 114 -27.68 5.62 -2.99
N LEU A 115 -27.73 5.37 -4.30
CA LEU A 115 -27.90 6.42 -5.31
C LEU A 115 -29.25 7.12 -5.14
N GLY A 116 -29.22 8.43 -4.90
CA GLY A 116 -30.41 9.26 -4.73
C GLY A 116 -30.96 9.30 -3.30
N LEU A 117 -30.33 8.61 -2.35
CA LEU A 117 -30.66 8.75 -0.93
C LEU A 117 -30.14 10.09 -0.37
N GLU A 118 -30.83 10.60 0.64
CA GLU A 118 -30.38 11.80 1.35
C GLU A 118 -29.24 11.47 2.31
N VAL A 119 -28.50 12.49 2.72
CA VAL A 119 -27.38 12.35 3.68
C VAL A 119 -27.85 11.67 4.97
N GLN A 120 -29.07 11.99 5.44
CA GLN A 120 -29.63 11.41 6.67
C GLN A 120 -29.86 9.90 6.54
N ASP A 121 -30.33 9.43 5.38
CA ASP A 121 -30.54 7.99 5.11
C ASP A 121 -29.20 7.24 5.10
N ILE A 122 -28.17 7.85 4.48
CA ILE A 122 -26.81 7.28 4.43
C ILE A 122 -26.21 7.18 5.85
N LEU A 123 -26.45 8.17 6.71
CA LEU A 123 -26.03 8.14 8.10
C LEU A 123 -26.73 7.03 8.88
N GLU A 124 -28.04 6.82 8.66
CA GLU A 124 -28.78 5.72 9.28
C GLU A 124 -28.22 4.35 8.86
N ILE A 125 -27.93 4.16 7.56
CA ILE A 125 -27.30 2.93 7.06
C ILE A 125 -25.93 2.73 7.74
N THR A 126 -25.13 3.79 7.85
CA THR A 126 -23.82 3.74 8.50
C THR A 126 -23.94 3.34 9.98
N MET A 127 -24.91 3.89 10.71
CA MET A 127 -25.18 3.51 12.10
C MET A 127 -25.55 2.03 12.23
N LYS A 128 -26.46 1.54 11.38
CA LYS A 128 -26.84 0.12 11.35
C LYS A 128 -25.65 -0.79 11.07
N LEU A 129 -24.74 -0.41 10.18
CA LEU A 129 -23.51 -1.16 9.92
C LEU A 129 -22.59 -1.19 11.14
N LYS A 130 -22.41 -0.07 11.85
CA LYS A 130 -21.65 -0.03 13.11
C LYS A 130 -22.26 -0.94 14.18
N GLU A 131 -23.58 -0.92 14.35
CA GLU A 131 -24.27 -1.83 15.29
C GLU A 131 -24.11 -3.31 14.91
N ILE A 132 -24.15 -3.65 13.62
CA ILE A 132 -23.88 -5.02 13.15
C ILE A 132 -22.45 -5.43 13.51
N ARG A 133 -21.47 -4.53 13.34
CA ARG A 133 -20.06 -4.77 13.70
C ARG A 133 -19.90 -4.98 15.20
N GLY A 134 -20.47 -4.10 16.01
CA GLY A 134 -20.45 -4.19 17.48
C GLY A 134 -21.04 -5.51 17.98
N ARG A 135 -22.19 -5.93 17.45
CA ARG A 135 -22.80 -7.24 17.77
C ARG A 135 -21.92 -8.45 17.42
N ARG A 136 -21.03 -8.30 16.43
CA ARG A 136 -20.08 -9.34 16.02
C ARG A 136 -18.71 -9.21 16.69
N GLY A 137 -18.53 -8.28 17.61
CA GLY A 137 -17.25 -8.00 18.27
C GLY A 137 -16.19 -7.42 17.32
N LEU A 138 -16.61 -6.83 16.19
CA LEU A 138 -15.71 -6.17 15.24
C LEU A 138 -15.59 -4.68 15.59
N SER A 139 -14.39 -4.11 15.41
CA SER A 139 -14.13 -2.67 15.63
C SER A 139 -15.08 -1.80 14.79
N GLU A 140 -15.72 -0.79 15.37
CA GLU A 140 -16.53 0.16 14.60
C GLU A 140 -15.69 1.11 13.74
N ASP A 141 -14.46 1.38 14.18
CA ASP A 141 -13.48 2.18 13.44
C ASP A 141 -12.72 1.26 12.48
N VAL A 142 -12.94 1.50 11.18
CA VAL A 142 -12.31 0.75 10.09
C VAL A 142 -11.35 1.69 9.38
N PRO A 143 -10.03 1.48 9.48
CA PRO A 143 -9.06 2.39 8.91
C PRO A 143 -9.07 2.30 7.38
N ALA A 144 -8.88 3.44 6.71
CA ALA A 144 -8.77 3.55 5.26
C ALA A 144 -7.63 2.69 4.68
N ILE A 145 -6.53 2.55 5.43
CA ILE A 145 -5.45 1.62 5.13
C ILE A 145 -5.33 0.68 6.34
N PRO A 146 -5.40 -0.66 6.14
CA PRO A 146 -5.27 -1.59 7.25
C PRO A 146 -3.90 -1.46 7.93
N PRO A 147 -3.81 -1.75 9.24
CA PRO A 147 -2.54 -1.74 9.93
C PRO A 147 -1.65 -2.87 9.38
N PRO A 148 -0.32 -2.64 9.28
CA PRO A 148 0.59 -3.70 8.87
C PRO A 148 0.57 -4.85 9.88
N PRO A 149 0.73 -6.11 9.42
CA PRO A 149 0.86 -7.23 10.33
C PRO A 149 2.06 -7.04 11.29
N PRO A 150 2.06 -7.67 12.47
CA PRO A 150 3.17 -7.57 13.41
C PRO A 150 4.51 -7.96 12.77
N GLY A 151 5.58 -7.22 13.12
CA GLY A 151 6.95 -7.53 12.69
C GLY A 151 7.31 -7.13 11.24
N VAL A 152 6.55 -6.25 10.59
CA VAL A 152 6.82 -5.82 9.19
C VAL A 152 8.12 -5.05 9.06
N ASP A 153 8.47 -4.28 10.08
CA ASP A 153 9.67 -3.46 10.10
C ASP A 153 10.90 -4.23 10.65
N GLN A 154 10.79 -5.53 10.89
CA GLN A 154 11.92 -6.33 11.34
C GLN A 154 12.92 -6.54 10.19
N PRO A 155 14.22 -6.26 10.40
CA PRO A 155 15.23 -6.49 9.37
C PRO A 155 15.31 -7.98 9.01
N ARG A 156 15.45 -8.30 7.73
CA ARG A 156 15.73 -9.66 7.27
C ARG A 156 17.08 -10.11 7.83
N GLU A 157 17.09 -11.17 8.62
CA GLU A 157 18.32 -11.73 9.19
C GLU A 157 19.28 -12.11 8.05
N GLY A 158 20.57 -11.79 8.23
CA GLY A 158 21.62 -12.08 7.24
C GLY A 158 21.84 -11.02 6.15
N ARG A 159 21.05 -9.93 6.09
CA ARG A 159 21.41 -8.78 5.25
C ARG A 159 22.35 -7.86 6.03
N PRO A 160 23.64 -7.72 5.66
CA PRO A 160 24.51 -6.78 6.34
C PRO A 160 23.90 -5.39 6.22
N ARG A 161 23.64 -4.73 7.36
CA ARG A 161 23.36 -3.30 7.37
C ARG A 161 24.50 -2.64 6.59
N ARG A 162 24.18 -1.83 5.59
CA ARG A 162 25.17 -0.89 5.05
C ARG A 162 25.60 -0.04 6.24
N LEU A 163 26.79 -0.31 6.76
CA LEU A 163 27.41 0.51 7.78
C LEU A 163 27.37 1.94 7.25
N SER A 164 26.92 2.86 8.09
CA SER A 164 27.05 4.27 7.77
C SER A 164 28.53 4.57 7.48
N LEU A 165 28.80 5.59 6.66
CA LEU A 165 30.19 6.02 6.38
C LEU A 165 30.98 6.25 7.66
N HIS A 166 30.30 6.69 8.73
CA HIS A 166 30.89 6.87 10.05
C HIS A 166 31.26 5.55 10.74
N GLU A 167 30.35 4.56 10.77
CA GLU A 167 30.63 3.23 11.35
C GLU A 167 31.68 2.44 10.54
N ALA A 168 31.76 2.68 9.23
CA ALA A 168 32.81 2.12 8.38
C ALA A 168 34.18 2.76 8.69
N ALA A 169 34.20 4.08 8.95
CA ALA A 169 35.40 4.81 9.32
C ALA A 169 35.89 4.45 10.74
N GLU A 170 34.98 4.29 11.70
CA GLU A 170 35.31 3.85 13.07
C GLU A 170 35.90 2.44 13.07
N ARG A 171 35.29 1.50 12.35
CA ARG A 171 35.83 0.13 12.24
C ARG A 171 37.19 0.09 11.53
N ALA A 172 37.41 0.97 10.54
CA ALA A 172 38.72 1.10 9.89
C ALA A 172 39.77 1.74 10.80
N ALA A 173 39.37 2.64 11.71
CA ALA A 173 40.24 3.21 12.72
C ALA A 173 40.60 2.16 13.80
N GLU A 174 39.63 1.35 14.24
CA GLU A 174 39.85 0.26 15.19
C GLU A 174 40.80 -0.82 14.63
N ASP A 175 40.66 -1.18 13.35
CA ASP A 175 41.58 -2.13 12.67
C ASP A 175 43.03 -1.59 12.55
N LEU A 176 43.21 -0.25 12.51
CA LEU A 176 44.52 0.39 12.50
C LEU A 176 45.15 0.51 13.90
N GLU A 177 44.33 0.58 14.95
CA GLU A 177 44.78 0.74 16.34
C GLU A 177 45.05 -0.58 17.07
N GLY A 178 44.71 -1.73 16.47
CA GLY A 178 45.22 -3.07 16.81
C GLY A 178 45.22 -3.43 18.29
N ARG A 179 44.14 -4.06 18.76
CA ARG A 179 44.16 -4.93 19.95
C ARG A 179 43.85 -6.37 19.59
#